data_AF-A0A212Q140-F1
#
_entry.id   AF-A0A212Q140-F1
#
_cell.length_a   1.000
_cell.length_b   1.000
_cell.length_c   1.000
_cell.angle_alpha   90.00
_cell.angle_beta   90.00
_cell.angle_gamma   90.00
#
_symmetry.space_group_name_H-M   'P 1'
#
loop_
_entity.id
_entity.type
_entity.pdbx_description
1 polymer ?
#
loop_
_entity_poly.entity_id
_entity_poly.type
_entity_poly.pdbx_seq_one_letter_code
_entity_poly.pdbx_strand_id
1 'polypeptide(L)'
;MMWGRVKDAPIDPQLAFRAGVLGWRFERVKAATERDFNLIYAFGPNERQMAEMQRLPGLVASGDAFRTGRSLRAIGKLLDRAGAPPSVGRQFIDNLVAAIITHHMRRTGFGWTETETIEMFMELYDRVLGGDTSGSTAVRDMLLLYARDEEEPLPGTRHRS
;
A
#
# COMPACT_ATOMS: atom_id res chain seq x y z
N MET A 1 33.11 -21.62 19.78
CA MET A 1 31.72 -21.67 19.27
C MET A 1 31.31 -20.26 18.88
N MET A 2 31.48 -19.92 17.60
CA MET A 2 31.06 -18.63 17.04
C MET A 2 29.59 -18.73 16.65
N TRP A 3 28.71 -18.01 17.36
CA TRP A 3 27.35 -17.75 16.88
C TRP A 3 27.44 -16.76 15.74
N GLY A 4 27.38 -17.25 14.50
CA GLY A 4 27.17 -16.41 13.33
C GLY A 4 25.82 -15.71 13.49
N ARG A 5 25.83 -14.38 13.61
CA ARG A 5 24.63 -13.56 13.40
C ARG A 5 24.08 -13.94 12.03
N VAL A 6 22.99 -14.70 11.98
CA VAL A 6 22.18 -14.87 10.78
C VAL A 6 21.80 -13.45 10.39
N LYS A 7 22.42 -12.89 9.36
CA LYS A 7 21.96 -11.64 8.76
C LYS A 7 20.57 -11.96 8.23
N ASP A 8 19.54 -11.36 8.82
CA ASP A 8 18.16 -11.43 8.33
C ASP A 8 18.20 -11.31 6.80
N ALA A 9 17.76 -12.34 6.08
CA ALA A 9 17.68 -12.29 4.64
C ALA A 9 16.76 -11.11 4.24
N PRO A 10 17.08 -10.36 3.18
CA PRO A 10 16.23 -9.25 2.76
C PRO A 10 14.84 -9.80 2.40
N ILE A 11 13.81 -9.26 3.06
CA ILE A 11 12.41 -9.58 2.79
C ILE A 11 12.11 -9.27 1.31
N ASP A 12 11.47 -10.18 0.60
CA ASP A 12 11.00 -9.94 -0.78
C ASP A 12 10.06 -8.72 -0.81
N PRO A 13 10.38 -7.66 -1.59
CA PRO A 13 9.51 -6.50 -1.74
C PRO A 13 8.08 -6.86 -2.17
N GLN A 14 7.88 -7.88 -3.00
CA GLN A 14 6.53 -8.28 -3.43
C GLN A 14 5.73 -8.90 -2.28
N LEU A 15 6.38 -9.70 -1.44
CA LEU A 15 5.78 -10.26 -0.22
C LEU A 15 5.40 -9.14 0.77
N ALA A 16 6.31 -8.19 0.96
CA ALA A 16 6.09 -7.02 1.80
C ALA A 16 4.92 -6.17 1.30
N PHE A 17 4.87 -5.91 -0.02
CA PHE A 17 3.75 -5.24 -0.67
C PHE A 17 2.42 -5.93 -0.39
N ARG A 18 2.31 -7.24 -0.67
CA ARG A 18 1.07 -8.00 -0.45
C ARG A 18 0.63 -7.93 1.02
N ALA A 19 1.57 -7.97 1.96
CA ALA A 19 1.26 -7.88 3.38
C ALA A 19 0.71 -6.50 3.76
N GLY A 20 1.26 -5.43 3.16
CA GLY A 20 0.73 -4.08 3.31
C GLY A 20 -0.71 -3.96 2.79
N VAL A 21 -0.99 -4.53 1.61
CA VAL A 21 -2.34 -4.52 1.02
C VAL A 21 -3.34 -5.31 1.86
N LEU A 22 -2.96 -6.46 2.40
CA LEU A 22 -3.79 -7.22 3.34
C LEU A 22 -3.85 -6.59 4.75
N GLY A 23 -3.15 -5.47 4.96
CA GLY A 23 -2.94 -4.75 6.23
C GLY A 23 -2.50 -5.64 7.38
N TRP A 24 -1.58 -6.54 7.08
CA TRP A 24 -0.82 -7.23 8.11
C TRP A 24 0.16 -6.28 8.79
N ARG A 25 0.69 -6.72 9.93
CA ARG A 25 1.83 -6.09 10.59
C ARG A 25 3.12 -6.43 9.84
N PHE A 26 4.08 -5.50 9.73
CA PHE A 26 5.32 -5.72 8.99
C PHE A 26 6.16 -6.86 9.59
N GLU A 27 6.13 -7.01 10.91
CA GLU A 27 6.82 -8.06 11.65
C GLU A 27 6.31 -9.47 11.29
N ARG A 28 5.04 -9.60 10.87
CA ARG A 28 4.49 -10.86 10.36
C ARG A 28 5.05 -11.22 8.99
N VAL A 29 5.55 -10.26 8.21
CA VAL A 29 6.09 -10.51 6.86
C VAL A 29 7.36 -11.35 6.93
N LYS A 30 8.18 -11.19 7.97
CA LYS A 30 9.41 -11.98 8.17
C LYS A 30 9.15 -13.49 8.26
N ALA A 31 7.96 -13.90 8.72
CA ALA A 31 7.55 -15.29 8.85
C ALA A 31 6.57 -15.74 7.76
N ALA A 32 6.17 -14.84 6.87
CA ALA A 32 5.16 -15.11 5.85
C ALA A 32 5.76 -15.78 4.62
N THR A 33 4.96 -16.61 3.97
CA THR A 33 5.21 -17.21 2.67
C THR A 33 4.07 -16.87 1.73
N GLU A 34 4.25 -17.02 0.42
CA GLU A 34 3.20 -16.74 -0.58
C GLU A 34 1.88 -17.49 -0.31
N ARG A 35 1.93 -18.63 0.38
CA ARG A 35 0.77 -19.46 0.73
C ARG A 35 -0.10 -18.84 1.82
N ASP A 36 0.46 -17.95 2.64
CA ASP A 36 -0.26 -17.35 3.78
C ASP A 36 -1.23 -16.22 3.34
N PHE A 37 -1.15 -15.79 2.08
CA PHE A 37 -1.94 -14.69 1.50
C PHE A 37 -3.33 -15.10 0.98
N ASN A 38 -3.82 -16.29 1.33
CA ASN A 38 -5.16 -16.78 0.92
C ASN A 38 -6.31 -16.21 1.78
N LEU A 39 -6.03 -15.26 2.69
CA LEU A 39 -7.03 -14.67 3.58
C LEU A 39 -7.39 -13.25 3.11
N ILE A 40 -8.46 -13.14 2.32
CA ILE A 40 -9.02 -11.85 1.90
C ILE A 40 -9.97 -11.34 2.99
N TYR A 41 -9.47 -10.46 3.86
CA TYR A 41 -10.31 -9.65 4.76
C TYR A 41 -10.49 -8.25 4.16
N ALA A 42 -11.26 -8.15 3.07
CA ALA A 42 -11.63 -6.89 2.44
C ALA A 42 -13.12 -6.59 2.70
N PHE A 43 -13.42 -5.40 3.22
CA PHE A 43 -14.75 -4.99 3.65
C PHE A 43 -15.55 -4.24 2.56
N GLY A 44 -14.93 -3.88 1.43
CA GLY A 44 -15.60 -3.24 0.29
C GLY A 44 -15.02 -3.64 -1.09
N PRO A 45 -15.72 -3.30 -2.19
CA PRO A 45 -15.37 -3.76 -3.54
C PRO A 45 -14.07 -3.13 -4.09
N ASN A 46 -13.76 -1.86 -3.80
CA ASN A 46 -12.50 -1.24 -4.23
C ASN A 46 -11.33 -1.78 -3.41
N GLU A 47 -11.46 -1.92 -2.08
CA GLU A 47 -10.44 -2.57 -1.23
C GLU A 47 -10.12 -3.98 -1.73
N ARG A 48 -11.14 -4.74 -2.17
CA ARG A 48 -10.95 -6.08 -2.74
C ARG A 48 -10.12 -6.06 -4.02
N GLN A 49 -10.37 -5.13 -4.94
CA GLN A 49 -9.58 -5.01 -6.17
C GLN A 49 -8.11 -4.71 -5.88
N MET A 50 -7.82 -3.87 -4.88
CA MET A 50 -6.44 -3.63 -4.44
C MET A 50 -5.83 -4.93 -3.88
N ALA A 51 -6.57 -5.67 -3.06
CA ALA A 51 -6.13 -6.95 -2.48
C ALA A 51 -5.89 -8.07 -3.50
N GLU A 52 -6.57 -8.02 -4.65
CA GLU A 52 -6.35 -8.95 -5.76
C GLU A 52 -5.03 -8.68 -6.51
N MET A 53 -4.41 -7.51 -6.31
CA MET A 53 -3.10 -7.21 -6.89
C MET A 53 -2.02 -8.09 -6.27
N GLN A 54 -1.53 -9.04 -7.05
CA GLN A 54 -0.48 -9.95 -6.58
C GLN A 54 0.90 -9.31 -6.59
N ARG A 55 1.14 -8.38 -7.51
CA ARG A 55 2.46 -7.78 -7.73
C ARG A 55 2.32 -6.33 -8.15
N LEU A 56 3.33 -5.54 -7.81
CA LEU A 56 3.49 -4.19 -8.30
C LEU A 56 4.91 -4.02 -8.87
N PRO A 57 5.07 -3.65 -10.16
CA PRO A 57 6.39 -3.45 -10.73
C PRO A 57 7.11 -2.26 -10.06
N GLY A 58 8.44 -2.19 -10.21
CA GLY A 58 9.23 -1.04 -9.73
C GLY A 58 9.49 -0.99 -8.22
N LEU A 59 9.00 -1.95 -7.44
CA LEU A 59 9.32 -2.06 -6.01
C LEU A 59 10.74 -2.60 -5.80
N VAL A 60 11.52 -1.91 -4.97
CA VAL A 60 12.94 -2.25 -4.72
C VAL A 60 13.21 -2.55 -3.25
N ALA A 61 12.77 -1.68 -2.33
CA ALA A 61 12.96 -1.88 -0.89
C ALA A 61 11.69 -2.43 -0.22
N SER A 62 11.85 -3.41 0.67
CA SER A 62 10.72 -4.07 1.33
C SER A 62 9.89 -3.15 2.23
N GLY A 63 10.53 -2.19 2.91
CA GLY A 63 9.82 -1.18 3.71
C GLY A 63 8.92 -0.29 2.86
N ASP A 64 9.46 0.27 1.76
CA ASP A 64 8.68 1.10 0.81
C ASP A 64 7.58 0.28 0.15
N ALA A 65 7.86 -0.98 -0.19
CA ALA A 65 6.87 -1.88 -0.77
C ALA A 65 5.70 -2.16 0.19
N PHE A 66 5.98 -2.43 1.47
CA PHE A 66 4.94 -2.61 2.48
C PHE A 66 4.08 -1.35 2.65
N ARG A 67 4.71 -0.17 2.78
CA ARG A 67 4.00 1.10 2.87
C ARG A 67 3.17 1.39 1.62
N THR A 68 3.69 1.05 0.44
CA THR A 68 2.96 1.15 -0.83
C THR A 68 1.68 0.31 -0.79
N GLY A 69 1.78 -0.93 -0.34
CA GLY A 69 0.62 -1.80 -0.18
C GLY A 69 -0.41 -1.23 0.82
N ARG A 70 0.06 -0.67 1.94
CA ARG A 70 -0.79 0.00 2.93
C ARG A 70 -1.53 1.21 2.34
N SER A 71 -0.86 2.02 1.53
CA SER A 71 -1.48 3.14 0.82
C SER A 71 -2.58 2.67 -0.11
N LEU A 72 -2.34 1.61 -0.91
CA LEU A 72 -3.37 1.06 -1.79
C LEU A 72 -4.60 0.58 -1.01
N ARG A 73 -4.38 -0.09 0.12
CA ARG A 73 -5.48 -0.49 1.01
C ARG A 73 -6.27 0.72 1.51
N ALA A 74 -5.58 1.77 1.95
CA ALA A 74 -6.20 3.00 2.43
C ALA A 74 -7.04 3.69 1.36
N ILE A 75 -6.50 3.78 0.14
CA ILE A 75 -7.19 4.33 -1.04
C ILE A 75 -8.43 3.49 -1.36
N GLY A 76 -8.33 2.15 -1.37
CA GLY A 76 -9.48 1.27 -1.57
C GLY A 76 -10.59 1.52 -0.55
N LYS A 77 -10.23 1.62 0.75
CA LYS A 77 -11.18 1.97 1.82
C LYS A 77 -11.80 3.36 1.65
N LEU A 78 -11.01 4.34 1.19
CA LEU A 78 -11.48 5.69 0.93
C LEU A 78 -12.51 5.70 -0.20
N LEU A 79 -12.23 5.02 -1.31
CA LEU A 79 -13.14 4.87 -2.44
C LEU A 79 -14.44 4.17 -2.02
N ASP A 80 -14.34 3.10 -1.23
CA ASP A 80 -15.51 2.38 -0.72
C ASP A 80 -16.37 3.25 0.21
N ARG A 81 -15.75 4.01 1.11
CA ARG A 81 -16.46 4.97 1.99
C ARG A 81 -17.12 6.11 1.22
N ALA A 82 -16.50 6.54 0.13
CA ALA A 82 -17.07 7.55 -0.77
C ALA A 82 -18.19 7.00 -1.67
N GLY A 83 -18.47 5.69 -1.64
CA GLY A 83 -19.44 5.05 -2.52
C GLY A 83 -18.99 5.01 -3.99
N ALA A 84 -17.69 5.11 -4.25
CA ALA A 84 -17.17 5.10 -5.61
C ALA A 84 -17.42 3.73 -6.28
N PRO A 85 -17.87 3.70 -7.54
CA PRO A 85 -18.12 2.45 -8.23
C PRO A 85 -16.80 1.69 -8.47
N PRO A 86 -16.81 0.34 -8.52
CA PRO A 86 -15.59 -0.46 -8.69
C PRO A 86 -14.83 -0.20 -10.00
N SER A 87 -15.46 0.44 -10.99
CA SER A 87 -14.80 0.89 -12.22
C SER A 87 -13.76 1.99 -11.93
N VAL A 88 -13.99 2.84 -10.94
CA VAL A 88 -13.03 3.89 -10.51
C VAL A 88 -11.80 3.26 -9.88
N GLY A 89 -11.97 2.28 -8.99
CA GLY A 89 -10.86 1.51 -8.43
C GLY A 89 -10.01 0.83 -9.50
N ARG A 90 -10.65 0.20 -10.50
CA ARG A 90 -9.95 -0.41 -11.63
C ARG A 90 -9.18 0.60 -12.48
N GLN A 91 -9.82 1.73 -12.83
CA GLN A 91 -9.17 2.79 -13.59
C GLN A 91 -7.96 3.37 -12.84
N PHE A 92 -8.06 3.51 -11.51
CA PHE A 92 -6.93 3.91 -10.69
C PHE A 92 -5.76 2.93 -10.77
N ILE A 93 -6.02 1.62 -10.68
CA ILE A 93 -5.00 0.57 -10.82
C ILE A 93 -4.33 0.64 -12.21
N ASP A 94 -5.11 0.79 -13.27
CA ASP A 94 -4.58 0.89 -14.64
C ASP A 94 -3.65 2.11 -14.79
N ASN A 95 -4.07 3.26 -14.24
CA ASN A 95 -3.26 4.48 -14.22
C ASN A 95 -1.99 4.32 -13.37
N LEU A 96 -2.07 3.62 -12.24
CA LEU A 96 -0.93 3.34 -11.38
C LEU A 96 0.13 2.52 -12.11
N VAL A 97 -0.26 1.44 -12.77
CA VAL A 97 0.67 0.59 -13.51
C VAL A 97 1.34 1.39 -14.64
N ALA A 98 0.58 2.20 -15.38
CA ALA A 98 1.13 3.06 -16.41
C ALA A 98 2.11 4.11 -15.86
N ALA A 99 1.80 4.71 -14.71
CA ALA A 99 2.65 5.68 -14.03
C ALA A 99 3.97 5.03 -13.56
N ILE A 100 3.92 3.82 -13.00
CA ILE A 100 5.11 3.08 -12.58
C ILE A 100 6.03 2.77 -13.77
N ILE A 101 5.46 2.28 -14.87
CA ILE A 101 6.23 1.99 -16.09
C ILE A 101 6.91 3.28 -16.60
N THR A 102 6.15 4.37 -16.67
CA THR A 102 6.65 5.68 -17.10
C THR A 102 7.74 6.20 -16.16
N HIS A 103 7.54 6.04 -14.85
CA HIS A 103 8.52 6.42 -13.83
C HIS A 103 9.82 5.66 -14.02
N HIS A 104 9.74 4.33 -14.20
CA HIS A 104 10.90 3.48 -14.41
C HIS A 104 11.68 3.85 -15.68
N MET A 105 10.98 4.20 -16.77
CA MET A 105 11.60 4.67 -18.01
C MET A 105 12.31 6.02 -17.86
N ARG A 106 11.82 6.91 -16.99
CA ARG A 106 12.35 8.28 -16.81
C ARG A 106 13.43 8.38 -15.74
N ARG A 107 13.39 7.53 -14.72
CA ARG A 107 14.27 7.58 -13.54
C ARG A 107 15.00 6.26 -13.38
N THR A 108 16.13 6.13 -14.05
CA THR A 108 17.06 5.00 -13.85
C THR A 108 17.69 5.12 -12.46
N GLY A 109 17.09 4.50 -11.44
CA GLY A 109 17.75 4.31 -10.13
C GLY A 109 16.86 4.40 -8.88
N PHE A 110 15.64 4.92 -8.97
CA PHE A 110 14.74 5.05 -7.81
C PHE A 110 13.58 4.05 -7.91
N GLY A 111 13.33 3.31 -6.82
CA GLY A 111 12.19 2.41 -6.70
C GLY A 111 10.91 3.19 -6.44
N TRP A 112 9.77 2.61 -6.84
CA TRP A 112 8.45 3.16 -6.55
C TRP A 112 8.09 2.96 -5.07
N THR A 113 7.38 3.94 -4.50
CA THR A 113 7.12 4.11 -3.08
C THR A 113 5.66 4.47 -2.79
N GLU A 114 5.32 4.52 -1.50
CA GLU A 114 4.03 4.97 -1.03
C GLU A 114 3.73 6.41 -1.38
N THR A 115 4.78 7.25 -1.43
CA THR A 115 4.63 8.68 -1.72
C THR A 115 4.18 8.85 -3.16
N GLU A 116 4.86 8.22 -4.13
CA GLU A 116 4.45 8.29 -5.54
C GLU A 116 3.06 7.69 -5.79
N THR A 117 2.70 6.64 -5.05
CA THR A 117 1.35 6.06 -5.09
C THR A 117 0.29 7.06 -4.65
N ILE A 118 0.53 7.77 -3.55
CA ILE A 118 -0.39 8.76 -3.00
C ILE A 118 -0.45 9.99 -3.90
N GLU A 119 0.68 10.53 -4.36
CA GLU A 119 0.69 11.67 -5.29
C GLU A 119 -0.10 11.36 -6.56
N MET A 120 0.10 10.18 -7.16
CA MET A 120 -0.66 9.79 -8.35
C MET A 120 -2.16 9.68 -8.07
N PHE A 121 -2.55 9.15 -6.91
CA PHE A 121 -3.95 9.18 -6.48
C PHE A 121 -4.49 10.61 -6.35
N MET A 122 -3.73 11.51 -5.71
CA MET A 122 -4.13 12.90 -5.51
C MET A 122 -4.27 13.64 -6.85
N GLU A 123 -3.39 13.41 -7.82
CA GLU A 123 -3.54 13.97 -9.17
C GLU A 123 -4.85 13.56 -9.84
N LEU A 124 -5.30 12.31 -9.64
CA LEU A 124 -6.58 11.84 -10.16
C LEU A 124 -7.76 12.40 -9.35
N TYR A 125 -7.62 12.47 -8.03
CA TYR A 125 -8.61 13.02 -7.11
C TYR A 125 -8.91 14.50 -7.42
N ASP A 126 -7.86 15.31 -7.59
CA ASP A 126 -7.96 16.73 -7.90
C ASP A 126 -8.57 16.98 -9.29
N ARG A 127 -8.23 16.14 -10.27
CA ARG A 127 -8.79 16.23 -11.63
C ARG A 127 -10.30 16.01 -11.64
N VAL A 128 -10.82 15.17 -10.74
CA VAL A 128 -12.26 14.86 -10.67
C VAL A 128 -13.03 15.89 -9.82
N LEU A 129 -12.44 16.37 -8.73
CA LEU A 129 -13.14 17.23 -7.76
C LEU A 129 -12.92 18.74 -7.95
N GLY A 130 -12.06 19.16 -8.88
CA GLY A 130 -11.98 20.56 -9.30
C GLY A 130 -11.20 21.48 -8.36
N GLY A 131 -10.16 20.98 -7.69
CA GLY A 131 -9.11 21.83 -7.12
C GLY A 131 -9.36 22.50 -5.76
N ASP A 132 -10.34 22.04 -4.95
CA ASP A 132 -10.42 22.47 -3.54
C ASP A 132 -9.20 21.94 -2.76
N THR A 133 -8.21 22.83 -2.60
CA THR A 133 -6.85 22.49 -2.20
C THR A 133 -6.76 22.11 -0.71
N SER A 134 -7.75 22.53 0.09
CA SER A 134 -7.79 22.30 1.53
C SER A 134 -8.20 20.86 1.87
N GLY A 135 -9.23 20.34 1.19
CA GLY A 135 -9.67 18.95 1.30
C GLY A 135 -8.60 17.97 0.79
N SER A 136 -7.94 18.30 -0.33
CA SER A 136 -6.91 17.46 -0.92
C SER A 136 -5.67 17.29 -0.03
N THR A 137 -5.24 18.36 0.66
CA THR A 137 -4.11 18.29 1.59
C THR A 137 -4.42 17.37 2.78
N ALA A 138 -5.62 17.49 3.37
CA ALA A 138 -6.03 16.64 4.49
C ALA A 138 -6.13 15.15 4.10
N VAL A 139 -6.64 14.86 2.90
CA VAL A 139 -6.71 13.48 2.37
C VAL A 139 -5.30 12.91 2.16
N ARG A 140 -4.41 13.69 1.55
CA ARG A 140 -3.01 13.30 1.32
C ARG A 140 -2.29 12.96 2.62
N ASP A 141 -2.38 13.84 3.62
CA ASP A 141 -1.71 13.64 4.91
C ASP A 141 -2.27 12.44 5.67
N MET A 142 -3.58 12.22 5.62
CA MET A 142 -4.23 11.03 6.18
C MET A 142 -3.72 9.74 5.53
N LEU A 143 -3.59 9.72 4.20
CA LEU A 143 -3.07 8.56 3.47
C LEU A 143 -1.61 8.28 3.82
N LEU A 144 -0.77 9.32 3.91
CA LEU A 144 0.63 9.20 4.31
C LEU A 144 0.77 8.69 5.74
N LEU A 145 -0.07 9.18 6.66
CA LEU A 145 -0.13 8.68 8.04
C LEU A 145 -0.47 7.19 8.05
N TYR A 146 -1.54 6.78 7.35
CA TYR A 146 -1.97 5.37 7.33
C TYR A 146 -0.94 4.41 6.73
N ALA A 147 -0.18 4.90 5.74
CA ALA A 147 0.90 4.17 5.12
C ALA A 147 2.06 3.91 6.09
N ARG A 148 2.32 4.88 7.00
CA ARG A 148 3.42 4.87 7.95
C ARG A 148 3.07 4.29 9.32
N ASP A 149 1.80 4.35 9.71
CA ASP A 149 1.33 3.84 11.00
C ASP A 149 1.48 2.31 11.05
N GLU A 150 2.56 1.88 11.70
CA GLU A 150 2.54 0.70 12.54
C GLU A 150 1.64 1.04 13.73
N GLU A 151 0.55 0.30 13.92
CA GLU A 151 -0.33 0.33 15.11
C GLU A 151 -1.56 1.26 15.08
N GLU A 152 -2.71 0.67 14.77
CA GLU A 152 -3.84 0.85 15.68
C GLU A 152 -4.05 -0.52 16.36
N PRO A 153 -3.86 -0.66 17.69
CA PRO A 153 -4.30 -1.84 18.39
C PRO A 153 -5.82 -1.93 18.21
N LEU A 154 -6.33 -3.12 17.93
CA LEU A 154 -7.77 -3.34 18.00
C LEU A 154 -8.25 -2.86 19.39
N PRO A 155 -9.33 -2.07 19.48
CA PRO A 155 -9.85 -1.64 20.77
C PRO A 155 -10.09 -2.88 21.65
N GLY A 156 -9.30 -3.00 22.73
CA GLY A 156 -9.38 -4.11 23.69
C GLY A 156 -8.12 -4.94 23.91
N THR A 157 -7.07 -4.83 23.09
CA THR A 157 -5.82 -5.58 23.35
C THR A 157 -4.90 -4.83 24.32
N ARG A 158 -4.98 -5.15 25.61
CA ARG A 158 -4.00 -4.71 26.62
C ARG A 158 -2.68 -5.41 26.40
N HIS A 159 -1.60 -4.65 26.27
CA HIS A 159 -0.24 -5.16 26.44
C HIS A 159 -0.08 -5.68 27.87
N ARG A 160 0.24 -6.97 28.03
CA ARG A 160 0.78 -7.47 29.29
C ARG A 160 2.28 -7.24 29.27
N SER A 161 2.74 -6.43 30.22
CA SER A 161 4.12 -6.27 30.62
C SER A 161 4.70 -7.57 31.17
#